data_AF-A0A9W5B224-F1
#
_entry.id   AF-A0A9W5B224-F1
#
_cell.length_a   1.000
_cell.length_b   1.000
_cell.length_c   1.000
_cell.angle_alpha   90.00
_cell.angle_beta   90.00
_cell.angle_gamma   90.00
#
_symmetry.space_group_name_H-M   'P 1'
#
loop_
_entity.id
_entity.type
_entity.pdbx_description
1 polymer ?
#
loop_
_entity_poly.entity_id
_entity_poly.type
_entity_poly.pdbx_seq_one_letter_code
_entity_poly.pdbx_strand_id
1 'polypeptide(L)' 'MAQQLALDIPVEETGTQSYDSVDLAVSVLNAFDGDALAAIRELLLDADFLRDQLHTASCIMSQGMARGWKPQYERVQ' A
#
# COMPACT_ATOMS: atom_id res chain seq x y z
N MET A 1 24.20 40.09 15.15
CA MET A 1 24.91 38.79 15.18
C MET A 1 23.89 37.72 15.51
N ALA A 2 23.47 36.92 14.53
CA ALA A 2 22.55 35.81 14.74
C ALA A 2 23.41 34.54 14.88
N GLN A 3 23.47 33.99 16.10
CA GLN A 3 24.21 32.77 16.38
C GLN A 3 23.28 31.61 16.03
N GLN A 4 23.47 31.03 14.85
CA GLN A 4 22.76 29.83 14.44
C GLN A 4 23.22 28.67 15.32
N LEU A 5 22.29 28.14 16.12
CA LEU A 5 22.50 26.94 16.93
C LEU A 5 22.61 25.75 15.96
N ALA A 6 23.83 25.32 15.66
CA ALA A 6 24.05 24.05 14.99
C ALA A 6 23.72 22.95 16.01
N LEU A 7 22.56 22.31 15.85
CA LEU A 7 22.31 21.03 16.52
C LEU A 7 23.15 19.99 15.78
N ASP A 8 24.25 19.57 16.41
CA ASP A 8 24.99 18.36 16.03
C ASP A 8 24.11 17.14 16.33
N ILE A 9 23.17 16.86 15.43
CA ILE A 9 22.44 15.59 15.42
C ILE A 9 23.41 14.57 14.83
N PRO A 10 23.82 13.52 15.58
CA PRO A 10 24.59 12.45 14.97
C PRO A 10 23.74 11.87 13.84
N VAL A 11 24.28 11.93 12.63
CA VAL A 11 23.74 11.22 11.48
C VAL A 11 24.00 9.75 11.73
N GLU A 12 23.14 9.13 12.54
CA GLU A 12 23.01 7.68 12.52
C GLU A 12 22.61 7.36 11.09
N GLU A 13 23.57 6.85 10.31
CA GLU A 13 23.30 6.30 9.00
C GLU A 13 22.13 5.36 9.19
N THR A 14 20.98 5.76 8.65
CA THR A 14 19.76 4.97 8.71
C THR A 14 20.06 3.80 7.81
N GLY A 15 20.66 2.75 8.41
CA GLY A 15 20.94 1.50 7.75
C GLY A 15 19.64 1.11 7.08
N THR A 16 19.62 1.20 5.75
CA THR A 16 18.50 0.73 4.97
C THR A 16 18.47 -0.75 5.29
N GLN A 17 17.61 -1.15 6.23
CA GLN A 17 17.39 -2.55 6.55
C GLN A 17 17.04 -3.18 5.22
N SER A 18 17.97 -3.99 4.71
CA SER A 18 17.75 -4.85 3.57
C SER A 18 16.70 -5.85 4.03
N TYR A 19 15.44 -5.49 3.85
CA TYR A 19 14.34 -6.43 3.98
C TYR A 19 14.60 -7.49 2.92
N ASP A 20 14.87 -8.71 3.38
CA ASP A 20 14.78 -9.86 2.50
C ASP A 20 13.39 -9.75 1.83
N SER A 21 13.35 -9.65 0.51
CA SER A 21 12.13 -9.32 -0.21
C SER A 21 11.14 -10.46 -0.03
N VAL A 22 10.25 -10.34 0.95
CA VAL A 22 9.25 -11.36 1.27
C VAL A 22 8.34 -11.51 0.06
N ASP A 23 8.31 -12.72 -0.50
CA ASP A 23 7.32 -13.06 -1.53
C ASP A 23 5.94 -13.15 -0.87
N LEU A 24 5.11 -12.14 -1.15
CA LEU A 24 3.76 -12.04 -0.63
C LEU A 24 2.86 -13.16 -1.15
N ALA A 25 3.07 -13.65 -2.37
CA ALA A 25 2.27 -14.74 -2.90
C ALA A 25 2.53 -16.05 -2.13
N VAL A 26 3.81 -16.32 -1.82
CA VAL A 26 4.20 -17.44 -0.96
C VAL A 26 3.66 -17.27 0.45
N SER A 27 3.70 -16.05 0.99
CA SER A 27 3.18 -15.76 2.33
C SER A 27 1.67 -15.99 2.42
N VAL A 28 0.91 -15.57 1.41
CA VAL A 28 -0.54 -15.84 1.32
C VAL A 28 -0.77 -17.34 1.21
N LEU A 29 -0.08 -18.05 0.33
CA LEU A 29 -0.27 -19.50 0.18
C LEU A 29 0.01 -20.26 1.49
N ASN A 30 1.06 -19.87 2.22
CA ASN A 30 1.39 -20.45 3.52
C ASN A 30 0.32 -20.17 4.59
N ALA A 31 -0.34 -19.00 4.54
CA ALA A 31 -1.42 -18.65 5.46
C ALA A 31 -2.67 -19.55 5.29
N PHE A 32 -2.80 -20.21 4.13
CA PHE A 32 -3.86 -21.18 3.83
C PHE A 32 -3.36 -22.63 3.85
N ASP A 33 -2.26 -22.93 4.55
CA ASP A 33 -1.67 -24.27 4.65
C ASP A 33 -1.39 -24.92 3.28
N GLY A 34 -1.11 -24.12 2.26
CA GLY A 34 -0.90 -24.59 0.89
C GLY A 34 -2.17 -24.81 0.07
N ASP A 35 -3.37 -24.55 0.60
CA ASP A 35 -4.62 -24.59 -0.17
C ASP A 35 -4.74 -23.36 -1.08
N ALA A 36 -4.24 -23.53 -2.30
CA ALA A 36 -4.28 -22.48 -3.32
C ALA A 36 -5.71 -22.04 -3.70
N LEU A 37 -6.69 -22.95 -3.66
CA LEU A 37 -8.07 -22.60 -4.03
C LEU A 37 -8.75 -21.79 -2.92
N ALA A 38 -8.50 -22.11 -1.65
CA ALA A 38 -8.96 -21.29 -0.53
C ALA A 38 -8.33 -19.88 -0.58
N ALA A 39 -7.00 -19.80 -0.79
CA ALA A 39 -6.30 -18.53 -0.93
C ALA A 39 -6.84 -17.68 -2.08
N ILE A 40 -7.05 -18.26 -3.26
CA ILE A 40 -7.60 -17.53 -4.43
C ILE A 40 -9.02 -17.03 -4.15
N ARG A 41 -9.87 -17.84 -3.52
CA ARG A 41 -11.24 -17.42 -3.17
C ARG A 41 -11.25 -16.22 -2.23
N GLU A 42 -10.41 -16.25 -1.19
CA GLU A 42 -10.28 -15.10 -0.28
C GLU A 42 -9.72 -13.86 -0.98
N LEU A 43 -8.69 -14.01 -1.83
CA LEU A 43 -8.16 -12.89 -2.61
C LEU A 43 -9.22 -12.28 -3.57
N LEU A 44 -10.13 -13.09 -4.10
CA LEU A 44 -11.24 -12.59 -4.91
C LEU A 44 -12.25 -11.80 -4.06
N LEU A 45 -12.56 -12.27 -2.85
CA LEU A 45 -13.42 -11.53 -1.91
C LEU A 45 -12.81 -10.20 -1.50
N ASP A 46 -11.51 -10.18 -1.18
CA ASP A 46 -10.77 -8.97 -0.87
C ASP A 46 -10.76 -7.99 -2.05
N ALA A 47 -10.55 -8.49 -3.27
CA ALA A 47 -10.57 -7.68 -4.47
C ALA A 47 -11.94 -7.05 -4.73
N ASP A 48 -13.02 -7.78 -4.49
CA ASP A 48 -14.39 -7.26 -4.63
C ASP A 48 -14.70 -6.21 -3.57
N PHE A 49 -14.33 -6.47 -2.31
CA PHE A 49 -14.43 -5.46 -1.24
C PHE A 49 -13.67 -4.17 -1.58
N LEU A 50 -12.43 -4.29 -2.07
CA LEU A 50 -11.61 -3.15 -2.48
C LEU A 50 -12.25 -2.37 -3.64
N ARG A 51 -12.89 -3.04 -4.61
CA ARG A 51 -13.61 -2.37 -5.69
C ARG A 51 -14.79 -1.55 -5.17
N ASP A 52 -15.55 -2.08 -4.23
CA ASP A 52 -16.67 -1.35 -3.61
C ASP A 52 -16.20 -0.12 -2.83
N GLN A 53 -15.07 -0.23 -2.14
CA GLN A 53 -14.45 0.91 -1.45
C GLN A 53 -13.96 1.97 -2.45
N LEU A 54 -13.35 1.56 -3.57
CA LEU A 54 -12.94 2.49 -4.63
C LEU A 54 -14.13 3.16 -5.31
N HIS A 55 -15.24 2.43 -5.49
CA HIS A 55 -16.50 3.00 -5.98
C HIS A 55 -17.03 4.08 -5.05
N THR A 56 -17.13 3.76 -3.78
CA THR A 56 -17.56 4.70 -2.75
C THR A 56 -16.67 5.95 -2.74
N ALA A 57 -15.34 5.75 -2.76
CA ALA A 57 -14.37 6.84 -2.84
C ALA A 57 -14.57 7.70 -4.09
N SER A 58 -14.72 7.08 -5.27
CA SER A 58 -14.94 7.80 -6.52
C SER A 58 -16.22 8.65 -6.52
N CYS A 59 -17.24 8.27 -5.74
CA CYS A 59 -18.49 9.02 -5.62
C CYS A 59 -18.35 10.25 -4.72
N ILE A 60 -17.53 10.18 -3.66
CA ILE A 60 -17.39 11.26 -2.67
C ILE A 60 -16.21 12.19 -2.96
N MET A 61 -15.23 11.76 -3.77
CA MET A 61 -14.07 12.58 -4.11
C MET A 61 -14.47 13.77 -4.99
N SER A 62 -14.27 14.98 -4.45
CA SER A 62 -14.63 16.23 -5.12
C SER A 62 -13.53 16.72 -6.07
N GLN A 63 -13.93 17.55 -7.04
CA GLN A 63 -13.01 18.26 -7.94
C GLN A 63 -12.04 19.21 -7.20
N GLY A 64 -12.31 19.54 -5.92
CA GLY A 64 -11.46 20.40 -5.11
C GLY A 64 -10.26 19.66 -4.52
N MET A 65 -10.48 18.85 -3.48
CA MET A 65 -9.40 18.17 -2.74
C MET A 65 -8.61 17.21 -3.62
N ALA A 66 -9.29 16.45 -4.47
CA ALA A 66 -8.65 15.51 -5.38
C ALA A 66 -8.21 16.15 -6.72
N ARG A 67 -8.50 17.45 -6.94
CA ARG A 67 -8.29 18.14 -8.23
C ARG A 67 -8.87 17.37 -9.43
N GLY A 68 -10.00 16.69 -9.22
CA GLY A 68 -10.67 15.90 -10.24
C GLY A 68 -10.08 14.52 -10.51
N TRP A 69 -9.03 14.11 -9.79
CA TRP A 69 -8.51 12.75 -9.84
C TRP A 69 -9.57 11.75 -9.36
N LYS A 70 -9.71 10.65 -10.08
CA LYS A 70 -10.56 9.52 -9.73
C LYS A 70 -9.73 8.23 -9.71
N PRO A 71 -10.04 7.28 -8.81
CA PRO A 71 -9.37 6.00 -8.78
C PRO A 71 -9.57 5.21 -10.08
N GLN A 72 -8.55 4.43 -10.45
CA GLN A 72 -8.59 3.51 -11.58
C GLN A 72 -8.80 2.08 -11.06
N TYR A 73 -9.74 1.35 -11.66
CA TYR A 73 -10.08 -0.01 -11.26
C TYR A 73 -9.18 -1.07 -11.89
N GLU A 74 -8.54 -0.71 -13.00
CA GLU A 74 -7.68 -1.58 -13.77
C GLU A 74 -6.24 -1.11 -13.62
N ARG A 75 -5.31 -2.07 -13.55
CA ARG A 75 -3.88 -1.75 -13.63
C ARG A 75 -3.54 -1.51 -15.10
N VAL A 76 -2.85 -0.41 -15.38
CA VAL A 76 -2.24 -0.19 -16.70
C VAL A 76 -0.96 -1.05 -16.75
N GLN A 77 -0.88 -1.96 -17.72
CA GLN A 77 0.31 -2.80 -17.96
C GLN A 77 1.41 -2.03 -18.68
#